data_AF-A0A936PLW2-F1
#
_entry.id   AF-A0A936PLW2-F1
#
_cell.length_a   1.000
_cell.length_b   1.000
_cell.length_c   1.000
_cell.angle_alpha   90.00
_cell.angle_beta   90.00
_cell.angle_gamma   90.00
#
_symmetry.space_group_name_H-M   'P 1'
#
loop_
_entity.id
_entity.type
_entity.pdbx_description
1 polymer ?
#
loop_
_entity_poly.entity_id
_entity_poly.type
_entity_poly.pdbx_seq_one_letter_code
_entity_poly.pdbx_strand_id
1 'polypeptide(L)'
;MKRNNFIIVLAIILTTVTSYAQNRKADKGNEKKNQPKNIILLIGDGMGLSQMYAAYTATRDNLNMTRCPNIALVKTFSDNDYITDSAAAGTAIATGHKTNNGMIGMLPDKTKVPSILKYAEDFGLATGLVATSAITHATPASFIACVEGRNMTEEIARQFLITDIDVFIGGGYDNFSKRADGLNLIDSLLSRKYNVARTIPEMMEVNGGKLAALLYPNHAPKFSEGRGDMLSLSTAKAIDLLSMDENGFFLMVEGSQIDWGGHDNDLNYVVNETIDFDKACGIALEFAERNKETLVIITADHETGGLSLPVKELVSGSPVGKFSTGDHSAIPVPLYAKGPGSDQFFGLIDNTDIFKTMYHLFGFDVLDKGLKR
;
A
#
# COMPACT_ATOMS: atom_id res chain seq x y z
N MET A 1 76.73 -37.89 -0.28
CA MET A 1 76.54 -36.84 -1.32
C MET A 1 75.08 -36.77 -1.74
N LYS A 2 74.33 -35.83 -1.17
CA LYS A 2 73.29 -35.02 -1.83
C LYS A 2 72.64 -34.12 -0.78
N ARG A 3 72.66 -32.85 -1.12
CA ARG A 3 72.19 -31.66 -0.43
C ARG A 3 70.67 -31.56 -0.67
N ASN A 4 69.87 -31.13 0.32
CA ASN A 4 68.90 -30.02 0.19
C ASN A 4 67.67 -30.10 1.13
N ASN A 5 67.43 -28.93 1.73
CA ASN A 5 66.14 -28.27 1.95
C ASN A 5 65.25 -28.73 3.10
N PHE A 6 65.62 -28.30 4.32
CA PHE A 6 64.66 -27.82 5.30
C PHE A 6 64.84 -26.29 5.38
N ILE A 7 63.79 -25.53 5.05
CA ILE A 7 63.46 -24.13 5.46
C ILE A 7 62.32 -23.65 4.52
N ILE A 8 61.40 -22.85 5.07
CA ILE A 8 60.23 -22.19 4.48
C ILE A 8 58.91 -23.00 4.45
N VAL A 9 58.27 -23.16 5.62
CA VAL A 9 56.80 -23.08 5.73
C VAL A 9 56.44 -22.44 7.08
N LEU A 10 56.71 -21.14 7.25
CA LEU A 10 56.13 -20.36 8.36
C LEU A 10 56.13 -18.85 8.07
N ALA A 11 55.55 -18.42 6.94
CA ALA A 11 55.41 -16.99 6.62
C ALA A 11 54.27 -16.67 5.62
N ILE A 12 53.15 -17.41 5.64
CA ILE A 12 52.00 -17.11 4.75
C ILE A 12 50.66 -16.93 5.51
N ILE A 13 50.64 -17.06 6.84
CA ILE A 13 49.39 -16.90 7.62
C ILE A 13 49.30 -15.54 8.36
N LEU A 14 50.26 -14.63 8.15
CA LEU A 14 50.28 -13.32 8.83
C LEU A 14 50.23 -12.09 7.90
N THR A 15 49.82 -12.26 6.64
CA THR A 15 49.61 -11.13 5.70
C THR A 15 48.18 -10.99 5.18
N THR A 16 47.26 -11.89 5.55
CA THR A 16 45.83 -11.78 5.15
C THR A 16 44.95 -11.07 6.19
N VAL A 17 45.45 -10.79 7.38
CA VAL A 17 44.65 -10.16 8.46
C VAL A 17 44.77 -8.62 8.47
N THR A 18 45.73 -8.03 7.77
CA THR A 18 45.92 -6.56 7.75
C THR A 18 45.25 -5.84 6.58
N SER A 19 44.81 -6.54 5.51
CA SER A 19 44.04 -5.90 4.42
C SER A 19 42.53 -5.84 4.67
N TYR A 20 41.99 -6.53 5.69
CA TYR A 20 40.55 -6.48 5.99
C TYR A 20 40.17 -5.34 6.95
N ALA A 21 41.15 -4.72 7.63
CA ALA A 21 40.91 -3.72 8.67
C ALA A 21 41.08 -2.26 8.21
N GLN A 22 41.59 -1.99 7.00
CA GLN A 22 41.84 -0.63 6.51
C GLN A 22 40.79 -0.07 5.51
N ASN A 23 39.73 -0.82 5.18
CA ASN A 23 38.68 -0.32 4.28
C ASN A 23 37.40 0.20 4.97
N ARG A 24 37.43 0.46 6.30
CA ARG A 24 36.34 1.14 7.02
C ARG A 24 36.59 2.63 7.28
N LYS A 25 37.27 3.30 6.35
CA LYS A 25 37.38 4.77 6.31
C LYS A 25 37.28 5.28 4.87
N ALA A 26 36.17 4.95 4.20
CA ALA A 26 35.64 5.69 3.06
C ALA A 26 34.30 5.07 2.66
N ASP A 27 33.22 5.40 3.39
CA ASP A 27 31.96 5.77 2.74
C ASP A 27 30.99 6.44 3.73
N LYS A 28 31.28 7.70 4.10
CA LYS A 28 30.28 8.59 4.72
C LYS A 28 29.57 9.44 3.66
N GLY A 29 29.62 9.04 2.39
CA GLY A 29 29.09 9.78 1.25
C GLY A 29 27.91 9.10 0.54
N ASN A 30 27.45 7.93 1.01
CA ASN A 30 26.55 7.06 0.23
C ASN A 30 25.33 6.55 1.03
N GLU A 31 25.10 7.08 2.24
CA GLU A 31 23.84 6.82 2.98
C GLU A 31 22.60 7.33 2.23
N LYS A 32 22.76 8.27 1.30
CA LYS A 32 21.66 8.77 0.46
C LYS A 32 21.14 7.79 -0.60
N LYS A 33 21.83 6.67 -0.87
CA LYS A 33 21.47 5.81 -2.02
C LYS A 33 20.30 4.84 -1.77
N ASN A 34 19.80 4.75 -0.52
CA ASN A 34 18.77 3.78 -0.15
C ASN A 34 17.46 4.40 0.38
N GLN A 35 17.30 5.73 0.35
CA GLN A 35 16.06 6.40 0.75
C GLN A 35 15.21 6.74 -0.49
N PRO A 36 13.93 6.34 -0.53
CA PRO A 36 13.03 6.75 -1.59
C PRO A 36 12.59 8.20 -1.41
N LYS A 37 12.40 8.89 -2.53
CA LYS A 37 11.70 10.17 -2.60
C LYS A 37 10.19 9.99 -2.65
N ASN A 38 9.74 8.88 -3.23
CA ASN A 38 8.32 8.56 -3.37
C ASN A 38 8.03 7.18 -2.79
N ILE A 39 6.89 7.01 -2.13
CA ILE A 39 6.37 5.69 -1.74
C ILE A 39 4.99 5.49 -2.35
N ILE A 40 4.84 4.38 -3.07
CA ILE A 40 3.54 3.87 -3.54
C ILE A 40 3.23 2.59 -2.78
N LEU A 41 2.20 2.65 -1.93
CA LEU A 41 1.68 1.52 -1.19
C LEU A 41 0.41 0.99 -1.87
N LEU A 42 0.44 -0.24 -2.34
CA LEU A 42 -0.71 -0.92 -2.95
C LEU A 42 -1.24 -1.97 -2.00
N ILE A 43 -2.54 -1.93 -1.71
CA ILE A 43 -3.24 -2.84 -0.81
C ILE A 43 -4.31 -3.60 -1.61
N GLY A 44 -4.15 -4.91 -1.75
CA GLY A 44 -5.24 -5.78 -2.18
C GLY A 44 -6.05 -6.20 -0.95
N ASP A 45 -7.20 -5.58 -0.71
CA ASP A 45 -8.04 -5.86 0.47
C ASP A 45 -8.41 -7.36 0.48
N GLY A 46 -8.12 -8.09 1.55
CA GLY A 46 -8.36 -9.55 1.62
C GLY A 46 -7.43 -10.43 0.76
N MET A 47 -6.40 -9.87 0.11
CA MET A 47 -5.51 -10.57 -0.83
C MET A 47 -4.42 -11.41 -0.11
N GLY A 48 -4.82 -12.51 0.52
CA GLY A 48 -3.90 -13.51 1.02
C GLY A 48 -3.07 -14.20 -0.07
N LEU A 49 -2.15 -15.08 0.36
CA LEU A 49 -1.26 -15.79 -0.57
C LEU A 49 -2.05 -16.66 -1.58
N SER A 50 -3.17 -17.25 -1.13
CA SER A 50 -4.02 -18.09 -1.99
C SER A 50 -4.76 -17.30 -3.06
N GLN A 51 -5.24 -16.09 -2.75
CA GLN A 51 -5.90 -15.16 -3.67
C GLN A 51 -4.92 -14.74 -4.77
N MET A 52 -3.71 -14.33 -4.37
CA MET A 52 -2.63 -14.01 -5.29
C MET A 52 -2.28 -15.21 -6.19
N TYR A 53 -2.10 -16.40 -5.61
CA TYR A 53 -1.69 -17.57 -6.38
C TYR A 53 -2.79 -18.10 -7.31
N ALA A 54 -4.05 -17.93 -6.95
CA ALA A 54 -5.19 -18.21 -7.83
C ALA A 54 -5.15 -17.32 -9.07
N ALA A 55 -4.90 -16.02 -8.89
CA ALA A 55 -4.72 -15.08 -9.99
C ALA A 55 -3.48 -15.39 -10.83
N TYR A 56 -2.35 -15.74 -10.20
CA TYR A 56 -1.12 -16.17 -10.89
C TYR A 56 -1.37 -17.37 -11.80
N THR A 57 -2.14 -18.35 -11.32
CA THR A 57 -2.55 -19.51 -12.11
C THR A 57 -3.46 -19.11 -13.27
N ALA A 58 -4.42 -18.21 -13.04
CA ALA A 58 -5.35 -17.72 -14.05
C ALA A 58 -4.66 -16.94 -15.17
N THR A 59 -3.62 -16.17 -14.84
CA THR A 59 -2.85 -15.38 -15.82
C THR A 59 -1.72 -16.15 -16.50
N ARG A 60 -1.58 -17.46 -16.20
CA ARG A 60 -0.51 -18.32 -16.72
C ARG A 60 0.87 -17.80 -16.32
N ASP A 61 1.06 -17.67 -15.01
CA ASP A 61 2.31 -17.31 -14.37
C ASP A 61 2.75 -15.86 -14.61
N ASN A 62 1.79 -14.96 -14.87
CA ASN A 62 2.04 -13.60 -15.30
C ASN A 62 1.32 -12.57 -14.41
N LEU A 63 1.90 -12.29 -13.25
CA LEU A 63 1.50 -11.16 -12.40
C LEU A 63 2.66 -10.19 -12.24
N ASN A 64 2.40 -8.89 -12.36
CA ASN A 64 3.38 -7.82 -12.20
C ASN A 64 4.01 -7.83 -10.81
N MET A 65 3.25 -8.09 -9.74
CA MET A 65 3.79 -8.09 -8.38
C MET A 65 4.93 -9.11 -8.17
N THR A 66 4.99 -10.18 -8.99
CA THR A 66 6.07 -11.18 -8.94
C THR A 66 7.42 -10.66 -9.44
N ARG A 67 7.46 -9.45 -10.03
CA ARG A 67 8.69 -8.73 -10.42
C ARG A 67 9.42 -8.10 -9.23
N CYS A 68 8.85 -8.15 -8.03
CA CYS A 68 9.44 -7.61 -6.81
C CYS A 68 10.50 -8.58 -6.24
N PRO A 69 11.73 -8.11 -5.96
CA PRO A 69 12.79 -8.98 -5.45
C PRO A 69 12.70 -9.28 -3.95
N ASN A 70 12.02 -8.43 -3.17
CA ASN A 70 11.95 -8.53 -1.71
C ASN A 70 10.55 -8.94 -1.28
N ILE A 71 10.47 -9.90 -0.34
CA ILE A 71 9.23 -10.50 0.13
C ILE A 71 9.26 -10.66 1.65
N ALA A 72 8.14 -10.35 2.30
CA ALA A 72 7.88 -10.65 3.70
C ALA A 72 6.49 -11.30 3.87
N LEU A 73 6.25 -11.90 5.03
CA LEU A 73 4.92 -12.26 5.52
C LEU A 73 4.52 -11.31 6.64
N VAL A 74 3.30 -10.82 6.61
CA VAL A 74 2.80 -9.76 7.50
C VAL A 74 1.70 -10.31 8.40
N LYS A 75 1.89 -10.21 9.72
CA LYS A 75 0.83 -10.49 10.70
C LYS A 75 -0.13 -9.31 10.79
N THR A 76 -1.42 -9.61 10.88
CA THR A 76 -2.47 -8.60 10.66
C THR A 76 -3.42 -8.39 11.83
N PHE A 77 -3.37 -9.21 12.90
CA PHE A 77 -4.25 -9.12 14.08
C PHE A 77 -4.43 -7.68 14.62
N SER A 78 -5.60 -7.40 15.19
CA SER A 78 -5.95 -6.11 15.79
C SER A 78 -5.68 -6.09 17.29
N ASP A 79 -5.96 -4.98 17.99
CA ASP A 79 -5.71 -4.89 19.43
C ASP A 79 -6.64 -5.82 20.24
N ASN A 80 -7.88 -6.01 19.77
CA ASN A 80 -8.91 -6.77 20.46
C ASN A 80 -9.25 -8.13 19.85
N ASP A 81 -8.67 -8.50 18.70
CA ASP A 81 -8.97 -9.76 18.04
C ASP A 81 -7.77 -10.34 17.28
N TYR A 82 -7.71 -11.67 17.18
CA TYR A 82 -6.75 -12.36 16.34
C TYR A 82 -7.08 -12.21 14.85
N ILE A 83 -8.36 -12.01 14.52
CA ILE A 83 -8.83 -11.69 13.17
C ILE A 83 -9.17 -10.18 13.12
N THR A 84 -8.36 -9.43 12.39
CA THR A 84 -8.59 -7.99 12.18
C THR A 84 -9.75 -7.73 11.22
N ASP A 85 -10.29 -6.52 11.23
CA ASP A 85 -11.01 -5.96 10.10
C ASP A 85 -10.15 -4.96 9.30
N SER A 86 -10.61 -4.55 8.11
CA SER A 86 -9.90 -3.57 7.25
C SER A 86 -9.64 -2.23 7.95
N ALA A 87 -10.46 -1.82 8.91
CA ALA A 87 -10.28 -0.55 9.63
C ALA A 87 -9.10 -0.60 10.59
N ALA A 88 -9.03 -1.65 11.43
CA ALA A 88 -7.91 -1.82 12.34
C ALA A 88 -6.61 -2.15 11.60
N ALA A 89 -6.68 -2.98 10.55
CA ALA A 89 -5.53 -3.32 9.71
C ALA A 89 -4.99 -2.10 8.95
N GLY A 90 -5.89 -1.35 8.29
CA GLY A 90 -5.56 -0.09 7.63
C GLY A 90 -4.95 0.92 8.59
N THR A 91 -5.51 1.05 9.80
CA THR A 91 -4.96 1.94 10.84
C THR A 91 -3.55 1.51 11.26
N ALA A 92 -3.30 0.21 11.44
CA ALA A 92 -1.98 -0.30 11.79
C ALA A 92 -0.93 -0.02 10.71
N ILE A 93 -1.29 -0.25 9.44
CA ILE A 93 -0.43 0.05 8.28
C ILE A 93 -0.19 1.56 8.15
N ALA A 94 -1.22 2.38 8.37
CA ALA A 94 -1.16 3.82 8.19
C ALA A 94 -0.45 4.55 9.33
N THR A 95 -0.49 4.03 10.57
CA THR A 95 -0.06 4.78 11.77
C THR A 95 1.03 4.09 12.59
N GLY A 96 1.27 2.79 12.35
CA GLY A 96 2.20 2.00 13.16
C GLY A 96 1.64 1.59 14.53
N HIS A 97 0.34 1.77 14.76
CA HIS A 97 -0.33 1.42 16.01
C HIS A 97 -1.49 0.47 15.78
N LYS A 98 -1.61 -0.54 16.65
CA LYS A 98 -2.80 -1.39 16.70
C LYS A 98 -3.99 -0.60 17.28
N THR A 99 -5.18 -0.97 16.85
CA THR A 99 -6.45 -0.46 17.37
C THR A 99 -7.50 -1.56 17.37
N ASN A 100 -8.69 -1.28 17.92
CA ASN A 100 -9.80 -2.22 17.92
C ASN A 100 -10.45 -2.29 16.53
N ASN A 101 -10.99 -3.47 16.19
CA ASN A 101 -11.78 -3.64 14.96
C ASN A 101 -12.85 -2.55 14.82
N GLY A 102 -12.95 -1.98 13.62
CA GLY A 102 -13.87 -0.90 13.26
C GLY A 102 -13.36 0.51 13.54
N MET A 103 -12.29 0.71 14.32
CA MET A 103 -11.74 2.04 14.60
C MET A 103 -10.79 2.51 13.48
N ILE A 104 -10.78 3.81 13.21
CA ILE A 104 -10.02 4.44 12.11
C ILE A 104 -9.10 5.52 12.70
N GLY A 105 -7.79 5.42 12.47
CA GLY A 105 -6.82 6.49 12.75
C GLY A 105 -6.67 6.88 14.24
N MET A 106 -7.02 5.98 15.16
CA MET A 106 -6.93 6.23 16.60
C MET A 106 -6.60 4.95 17.37
N LEU A 107 -6.03 5.12 18.56
CA LEU A 107 -5.77 4.05 19.53
C LEU A 107 -7.07 3.56 20.19
N PRO A 108 -7.05 2.39 20.89
CA PRO A 108 -8.21 1.87 21.61
C PRO A 108 -8.82 2.83 22.65
N ASP A 109 -7.99 3.73 23.22
CA ASP A 109 -8.42 4.77 24.16
C ASP A 109 -8.95 6.04 23.48
N LYS A 110 -9.13 5.99 22.15
CA LYS A 110 -9.59 7.07 21.26
C LYS A 110 -8.57 8.18 21.03
N THR A 111 -7.32 8.01 21.48
CA THR A 111 -6.23 8.93 21.14
C THR A 111 -5.99 8.91 19.64
N LYS A 112 -6.16 10.07 18.98
CA LYS A 112 -5.88 10.22 17.54
C LYS A 112 -4.38 10.12 17.29
N VAL A 113 -4.01 9.38 16.24
CA VAL A 113 -2.61 9.22 15.83
C VAL A 113 -2.43 9.63 14.37
N PRO A 114 -1.35 10.35 14.03
CA PRO A 114 -1.10 10.76 12.65
C PRO A 114 -0.75 9.55 11.78
N SER A 115 -1.30 9.54 10.57
CA SER A 115 -0.97 8.55 9.54
C SER A 115 0.32 8.94 8.79
N ILE A 116 0.87 8.00 8.03
CA ILE A 116 1.99 8.25 7.12
C ILE A 116 1.65 9.31 6.06
N LEU A 117 0.38 9.37 5.62
CA LEU A 117 -0.11 10.41 4.73
C LEU A 117 -0.06 11.77 5.41
N LYS A 118 -0.50 11.86 6.68
CA LYS A 118 -0.45 13.11 7.44
C LYS A 118 0.98 13.59 7.67
N TYR A 119 1.91 12.66 7.95
CA TYR A 119 3.34 13.00 8.02
C TYR A 119 3.89 13.46 6.67
N ALA A 120 3.54 12.79 5.57
CA ALA A 120 3.95 13.23 4.23
C ALA A 120 3.47 14.66 3.94
N GLU A 121 2.22 15.00 4.27
CA GLU A 121 1.71 16.38 4.18
C GLU A 121 2.52 17.35 5.07
N ASP A 122 2.75 17.01 6.34
CA ASP A 122 3.49 17.88 7.28
C ASP A 122 4.93 18.14 6.85
N PHE A 123 5.55 17.19 6.14
CA PHE A 123 6.89 17.31 5.58
C PHE A 123 6.90 17.82 4.13
N GLY A 124 5.76 18.27 3.60
CA GLY A 124 5.65 18.96 2.32
C GLY A 124 5.76 18.05 1.09
N LEU A 125 5.49 16.75 1.24
CA LEU A 125 5.31 15.83 0.12
C LEU A 125 3.87 15.91 -0.40
N ALA A 126 3.70 15.71 -1.71
CA ALA A 126 2.37 15.54 -2.27
C ALA A 126 1.74 14.21 -1.80
N THR A 127 0.42 14.18 -1.66
CA THR A 127 -0.26 12.99 -1.14
C THR A 127 -1.49 12.58 -1.93
N GLY A 128 -1.72 11.27 -2.02
CA GLY A 128 -2.96 10.79 -2.60
C GLY A 128 -3.44 9.40 -2.20
N LEU A 129 -4.72 9.18 -2.48
CA LEU A 129 -5.47 7.95 -2.20
C LEU A 129 -6.25 7.51 -3.45
N VAL A 130 -6.16 6.23 -3.80
CA VAL A 130 -6.93 5.62 -4.88
C VAL A 130 -7.60 4.35 -4.35
N ALA A 131 -8.88 4.15 -4.65
CA ALA A 131 -9.60 2.93 -4.25
C ALA A 131 -10.70 2.57 -5.25
N THR A 132 -11.00 1.27 -5.40
CA THR A 132 -12.18 0.82 -6.15
C THR A 132 -13.46 0.82 -5.31
N SER A 133 -13.34 0.93 -3.99
CA SER A 133 -14.43 1.19 -3.07
C SER A 133 -14.84 2.67 -3.07
N ALA A 134 -15.80 3.05 -2.22
CA ALA A 134 -16.00 4.45 -1.88
C ALA A 134 -14.73 4.96 -1.19
N ILE A 135 -14.26 6.16 -1.52
CA ILE A 135 -12.99 6.67 -0.95
C ILE A 135 -13.04 6.87 0.58
N THR A 136 -14.24 6.83 1.16
CA THR A 136 -14.50 6.86 2.60
C THR A 136 -14.58 5.46 3.25
N HIS A 137 -14.32 4.39 2.49
CA HIS A 137 -14.25 3.03 3.03
C HIS A 137 -13.04 2.86 3.95
N ALA A 138 -13.01 1.79 4.74
CA ALA A 138 -12.11 1.67 5.88
C ALA A 138 -10.61 1.82 5.54
N THR A 139 -10.13 1.15 4.49
CA THR A 139 -8.72 1.19 4.10
C THR A 139 -8.27 2.60 3.70
N PRO A 140 -8.89 3.30 2.71
CA PRO A 140 -8.51 4.69 2.42
C PRO A 140 -8.79 5.65 3.58
N ALA A 141 -9.88 5.46 4.34
CA ALA A 141 -10.19 6.28 5.51
C ALA A 141 -9.10 6.23 6.58
N SER A 142 -8.45 5.07 6.77
CA SER A 142 -7.36 4.87 7.74
C SER A 142 -6.14 5.77 7.51
N PHE A 143 -5.97 6.29 6.29
CA PHE A 143 -4.87 7.20 5.98
C PHE A 143 -5.21 8.68 6.18
N ILE A 144 -6.48 9.05 6.30
CA ILE A 144 -6.90 10.47 6.24
C ILE A 144 -7.83 10.90 7.37
N ALA A 145 -8.50 9.98 8.04
CA ALA A 145 -9.49 10.27 9.05
C ALA A 145 -9.14 9.66 10.41
N CYS A 146 -9.73 10.23 11.45
CA CYS A 146 -9.83 9.63 12.77
C CYS A 146 -11.31 9.57 13.19
N VAL A 147 -11.91 8.38 13.23
CA VAL A 147 -13.28 8.15 13.70
C VAL A 147 -13.39 6.87 14.55
N GLU A 148 -14.35 6.86 15.49
CA GLU A 148 -14.57 5.70 16.38
C GLU A 148 -15.15 4.48 15.65
N GLY A 149 -15.73 4.67 14.46
CA GLY A 149 -16.33 3.61 13.67
C GLY A 149 -16.20 3.85 12.16
N ARG A 150 -15.80 2.81 11.42
CA ARG A 150 -15.65 2.81 9.95
C ARG A 150 -16.94 3.14 9.19
N ASN A 151 -18.09 3.01 9.84
CA ASN A 151 -19.41 3.34 9.29
C ASN A 151 -19.72 4.85 9.33
N MET A 152 -18.89 5.68 9.95
CA MET A 152 -19.06 7.13 10.01
C MET A 152 -18.63 7.81 8.69
N THR A 153 -19.12 7.31 7.54
CA THR A 153 -18.66 7.69 6.19
C THR A 153 -18.81 9.17 5.88
N GLU A 154 -19.88 9.82 6.37
CA GLU A 154 -20.06 11.26 6.25
C GLU A 154 -19.03 12.05 7.07
N GLU A 155 -18.71 11.62 8.29
CA GLU A 155 -17.66 12.28 9.08
C GLU A 155 -16.28 12.05 8.44
N ILE A 156 -16.02 10.86 7.91
CA ILE A 156 -14.82 10.56 7.13
C ILE A 156 -14.72 11.50 5.92
N ALA A 157 -15.80 11.65 5.13
CA ALA A 157 -15.84 12.57 3.98
C ALA A 157 -15.54 14.02 4.38
N ARG A 158 -16.00 14.46 5.56
CA ARG A 158 -15.70 15.79 6.09
C ARG A 158 -14.21 15.97 6.37
N GLN A 159 -13.50 14.92 6.80
CA GLN A 159 -12.07 15.00 7.11
C GLN A 159 -11.18 15.12 5.87
N PHE A 160 -11.63 14.70 4.67
CA PHE A 160 -10.98 15.05 3.40
C PHE A 160 -10.91 16.57 3.15
N LEU A 161 -11.82 17.35 3.77
CA LEU A 161 -11.78 18.81 3.70
C LEU A 161 -10.90 19.46 4.77
N ILE A 162 -10.42 18.69 5.75
CA ILE A 162 -9.56 19.18 6.84
C ILE A 162 -8.10 18.94 6.49
N THR A 163 -7.79 17.84 5.81
CA THR A 163 -6.45 17.56 5.31
C THR A 163 -6.17 18.35 4.03
N ASP A 164 -4.91 18.36 3.59
CA ASP A 164 -4.49 19.06 2.39
C ASP A 164 -4.17 18.10 1.23
N ILE A 165 -4.69 16.87 1.28
CA ILE A 165 -4.50 15.82 0.28
C ILE A 165 -4.63 16.32 -1.16
N ASP A 166 -3.66 16.03 -2.02
CA ASP A 166 -3.64 16.59 -3.37
C ASP A 166 -4.54 15.82 -4.33
N VAL A 167 -4.55 14.49 -4.22
CA VAL A 167 -5.31 13.62 -5.13
C VAL A 167 -6.08 12.57 -4.35
N PHE A 168 -7.39 12.47 -4.57
CA PHE A 168 -8.14 11.28 -4.16
C PHE A 168 -9.11 10.82 -5.25
N ILE A 169 -9.12 9.50 -5.49
CA ILE A 169 -9.86 8.89 -6.59
C ILE A 169 -10.57 7.63 -6.10
N GLY A 170 -11.88 7.57 -6.27
CA GLY A 170 -12.67 6.39 -5.95
C GLY A 170 -14.15 6.61 -6.16
N GLY A 171 -14.97 5.76 -5.54
CA GLY A 171 -16.40 5.98 -5.44
C GLY A 171 -16.79 6.92 -4.28
N GLY A 172 -18.07 6.97 -3.96
CA GLY A 172 -18.60 7.58 -2.75
C GLY A 172 -19.05 9.03 -2.93
N TYR A 173 -19.38 9.48 -4.15
CA TYR A 173 -19.89 10.83 -4.41
C TYR A 173 -21.08 11.21 -3.50
N ASP A 174 -21.94 10.25 -3.15
CA ASP A 174 -23.10 10.49 -2.31
C ASP A 174 -22.71 10.83 -0.85
N ASN A 175 -21.59 10.31 -0.33
CA ASN A 175 -21.08 10.66 1.01
C ASN A 175 -20.63 12.14 1.11
N PHE A 176 -20.36 12.77 -0.04
CA PHE A 176 -19.99 14.18 -0.14
C PHE A 176 -21.18 15.08 -0.48
N SER A 177 -22.15 14.60 -1.27
CA SER A 177 -23.21 15.43 -1.87
C SER A 177 -24.63 15.18 -1.34
N LYS A 178 -24.90 14.01 -0.75
CA LYS A 178 -26.24 13.60 -0.28
C LYS A 178 -26.22 13.30 1.22
N ARG A 179 -25.69 14.25 1.99
CA ARG A 179 -25.43 14.07 3.41
C ARG A 179 -26.67 14.30 4.27
N ALA A 180 -26.74 13.60 5.38
CA ALA A 180 -27.83 13.72 6.36
C ALA A 180 -27.87 15.11 7.02
N ASP A 181 -26.72 15.78 7.14
CA ASP A 181 -26.61 17.15 7.66
C ASP A 181 -26.99 18.25 6.66
N GLY A 182 -27.32 17.88 5.41
CA GLY A 182 -27.69 18.80 4.34
C GLY A 182 -26.52 19.59 3.73
N LEU A 183 -25.28 19.32 4.14
CA LEU A 183 -24.10 19.95 3.55
C LEU A 183 -23.78 19.33 2.19
N ASN A 184 -23.25 20.15 1.29
CA ASN A 184 -22.67 19.69 0.02
C ASN A 184 -21.16 19.96 0.04
N LEU A 185 -20.39 18.90 0.27
CA LEU A 185 -18.93 18.99 0.33
C LEU A 185 -18.29 19.18 -1.05
N ILE A 186 -19.03 18.96 -2.14
CA ILE A 186 -18.55 19.24 -3.50
C ILE A 186 -18.28 20.74 -3.67
N ASP A 187 -19.17 21.60 -3.17
CA ASP A 187 -18.99 23.06 -3.22
C ASP A 187 -17.77 23.48 -2.40
N SER A 188 -17.51 22.77 -1.29
CA SER A 188 -16.32 22.98 -0.47
C SER A 188 -15.04 22.59 -1.21
N LEU A 189 -15.02 21.44 -1.90
CA LEU A 189 -13.88 21.01 -2.74
C LEU A 189 -13.59 22.02 -3.86
N LEU A 190 -14.62 22.50 -4.55
CA LEU A 190 -14.48 23.54 -5.58
C LEU A 190 -13.94 24.85 -4.99
N SER A 191 -14.40 25.27 -3.81
CA SER A 191 -13.89 26.46 -3.13
C SER A 191 -12.42 26.33 -2.72
N ARG A 192 -11.97 25.10 -2.44
CA ARG A 192 -10.57 24.74 -2.19
C ARG A 192 -9.76 24.48 -3.48
N LYS A 193 -10.33 24.80 -4.65
CA LYS A 193 -9.71 24.67 -5.98
C LYS A 193 -9.36 23.24 -6.40
N TYR A 194 -10.10 22.25 -5.91
CA TYR A 194 -10.02 20.91 -6.49
C TYR A 194 -10.71 20.90 -7.86
N ASN A 195 -10.09 20.21 -8.80
CA ASN A 195 -10.80 19.67 -9.94
C ASN A 195 -11.68 18.53 -9.44
N VAL A 196 -13.00 18.66 -9.55
CA VAL A 196 -13.93 17.59 -9.16
C VAL A 196 -14.36 16.84 -10.42
N ALA A 197 -13.94 15.58 -10.53
CA ALA A 197 -14.30 14.70 -11.64
C ALA A 197 -15.29 13.63 -11.18
N ARG A 198 -16.28 13.32 -12.00
CA ARG A 198 -17.33 12.32 -11.73
C ARG A 198 -17.32 11.16 -12.71
N THR A 199 -16.48 11.24 -13.75
CA THR A 199 -16.30 10.19 -14.74
C THR A 199 -14.83 10.02 -15.09
N ILE A 200 -14.45 8.85 -15.62
CA ILE A 200 -13.07 8.61 -16.08
C ILE A 200 -12.64 9.65 -17.13
N PRO A 201 -13.44 9.98 -18.17
CA PRO A 201 -13.07 11.04 -19.12
C PRO A 201 -12.77 12.39 -18.45
N GLU A 202 -13.63 12.86 -17.54
CA GLU A 202 -13.41 14.10 -16.78
C GLU A 202 -12.11 14.05 -15.97
N MET A 203 -11.84 12.92 -15.31
CA MET A 203 -10.60 12.70 -14.54
C MET A 203 -9.36 12.80 -15.44
N MET A 204 -9.44 12.27 -16.67
CA MET A 204 -8.30 12.25 -17.60
C MET A 204 -7.99 13.63 -18.19
N GLU A 205 -8.95 14.56 -18.21
CA GLU A 205 -8.77 15.94 -18.67
C GLU A 205 -7.99 16.82 -17.68
N VAL A 206 -7.83 16.37 -16.43
CA VAL A 206 -7.10 17.12 -15.39
C VAL A 206 -5.59 16.98 -15.60
N ASN A 207 -4.92 18.12 -15.81
CA ASN A 207 -3.48 18.19 -16.14
C ASN A 207 -2.63 18.88 -15.06
N GLY A 208 -3.19 19.17 -13.88
CA GLY A 208 -2.48 19.80 -12.77
C GLY A 208 -3.40 20.28 -11.66
N GLY A 209 -2.80 20.63 -10.52
CA GLY A 209 -3.52 21.03 -9.31
C GLY A 209 -4.17 19.84 -8.59
N LYS A 210 -5.04 20.14 -7.61
CA LYS A 210 -5.67 19.12 -6.77
C LYS A 210 -6.82 18.43 -7.51
N LEU A 211 -7.03 17.14 -7.23
CA LEU A 211 -8.03 16.29 -7.87
C LEU A 211 -8.88 15.54 -6.84
N ALA A 212 -10.19 15.68 -6.97
CA ALA A 212 -11.21 14.90 -6.27
C ALA A 212 -12.04 14.14 -7.32
N ALA A 213 -11.63 12.92 -7.65
CA ALA A 213 -12.32 12.09 -8.63
C ALA A 213 -13.27 11.10 -7.93
N LEU A 214 -14.54 11.47 -7.84
CA LEU A 214 -15.62 10.70 -7.21
C LEU A 214 -16.49 10.06 -8.30
N LEU A 215 -15.98 8.94 -8.84
CA LEU A 215 -16.41 8.37 -10.12
C LEU A 215 -17.75 7.62 -10.06
N TYR A 216 -18.21 7.30 -8.85
CA TYR A 216 -19.44 6.55 -8.62
C TYR A 216 -20.20 7.11 -7.40
N PRO A 217 -21.56 7.01 -7.36
CA PRO A 217 -22.36 7.42 -6.21
C PRO A 217 -21.90 6.75 -4.91
N ASN A 218 -21.70 5.43 -4.96
CA ASN A 218 -21.19 4.60 -3.87
C ASN A 218 -19.88 3.94 -4.34
N HIS A 219 -19.67 2.65 -4.07
CA HIS A 219 -18.53 1.90 -4.58
C HIS A 219 -18.53 1.79 -6.12
N ALA A 220 -17.36 1.55 -6.72
CA ALA A 220 -17.31 1.13 -8.12
C ALA A 220 -17.96 -0.25 -8.29
N PRO A 221 -18.49 -0.58 -9.48
CA PRO A 221 -18.98 -1.94 -9.76
C PRO A 221 -17.84 -2.98 -9.67
N LYS A 222 -18.20 -4.27 -9.64
CA LYS A 222 -17.21 -5.36 -9.77
C LYS A 222 -16.45 -5.22 -11.08
N PHE A 223 -15.22 -5.72 -11.16
CA PHE A 223 -14.47 -5.76 -12.42
C PHE A 223 -15.26 -6.49 -13.52
N SER A 224 -15.89 -7.62 -13.17
CA SER A 224 -16.74 -8.41 -14.06
C SER A 224 -18.03 -7.71 -14.49
N GLU A 225 -18.42 -6.62 -13.83
CA GLU A 225 -19.64 -5.85 -14.10
C GLU A 225 -19.36 -4.56 -14.90
N GLY A 226 -18.19 -4.49 -15.55
CA GLY A 226 -17.88 -3.39 -16.47
C GLY A 226 -17.23 -2.18 -15.81
N ARG A 227 -16.57 -2.35 -14.65
CA ARG A 227 -15.70 -1.31 -14.07
C ARG A 227 -14.60 -0.86 -15.05
N GLY A 228 -14.18 -1.74 -15.96
CA GLY A 228 -13.09 -1.49 -16.90
C GLY A 228 -11.75 -1.31 -16.17
N ASP A 229 -10.81 -0.61 -16.79
CA ASP A 229 -9.45 -0.41 -16.26
C ASP A 229 -9.36 0.75 -15.23
N MET A 230 -10.47 1.08 -14.55
CA MET A 230 -10.58 2.23 -13.63
C MET A 230 -9.42 2.31 -12.65
N LEU A 231 -9.08 1.22 -11.95
CA LEU A 231 -8.03 1.23 -10.93
C LEU A 231 -6.65 1.59 -11.51
N SER A 232 -6.29 1.00 -12.65
CA SER A 232 -5.02 1.26 -13.31
C SER A 232 -4.95 2.68 -13.91
N LEU A 233 -6.05 3.18 -14.47
CA LEU A 233 -6.15 4.55 -14.99
C LEU A 233 -6.08 5.59 -13.86
N SER A 234 -6.77 5.34 -12.75
CA SER A 234 -6.72 6.19 -11.55
C SER A 234 -5.33 6.17 -10.91
N THR A 235 -4.67 5.02 -10.85
CA THR A 235 -3.28 4.90 -10.37
C THR A 235 -2.33 5.73 -11.25
N ALA A 236 -2.44 5.59 -12.58
CA ALA A 236 -1.62 6.36 -13.51
C ALA A 236 -1.86 7.86 -13.38
N LYS A 237 -3.13 8.31 -13.27
CA LYS A 237 -3.47 9.72 -13.09
C LYS A 237 -3.00 10.28 -11.74
N ALA A 238 -3.11 9.51 -10.66
CA ALA A 238 -2.59 9.94 -9.37
C ALA A 238 -1.06 10.13 -9.43
N ILE A 239 -0.33 9.17 -10.00
CA ILE A 239 1.12 9.29 -10.18
C ILE A 239 1.47 10.50 -11.07
N ASP A 240 0.76 10.69 -12.18
CA ASP A 240 0.95 11.82 -13.12
C ASP A 240 0.88 13.17 -12.39
N LEU A 241 -0.15 13.39 -11.56
CA LEU A 241 -0.33 14.64 -10.81
C LEU A 241 0.65 14.77 -9.63
N LEU A 242 0.82 13.71 -8.83
CA LEU A 242 1.65 13.75 -7.61
C LEU A 242 3.15 13.85 -7.93
N SER A 243 3.59 13.25 -9.04
CA SER A 243 5.01 13.29 -9.45
C SER A 243 5.48 14.67 -9.95
N MET A 244 4.57 15.64 -10.07
CA MET A 244 4.92 17.04 -10.35
C MET A 244 5.56 17.72 -9.14
N ASP A 245 5.40 17.18 -7.93
CA ASP A 245 6.00 17.75 -6.72
C ASP A 245 7.48 17.38 -6.59
N GLU A 246 8.33 18.41 -6.49
CA GLU A 246 9.78 18.23 -6.38
C GLU A 246 10.24 17.71 -5.02
N ASN A 247 9.40 17.69 -3.99
CA ASN A 247 9.72 17.08 -2.68
C ASN A 247 9.46 15.58 -2.68
N GLY A 248 8.67 15.07 -3.63
CA GLY A 248 8.24 13.68 -3.70
C GLY A 248 6.80 13.49 -3.23
N PHE A 249 6.35 12.24 -3.16
CA PHE A 249 4.96 11.94 -2.82
C PHE A 249 4.75 10.63 -2.07
N PHE A 250 3.63 10.56 -1.35
CA PHE A 250 3.04 9.33 -0.84
C PHE A 250 1.72 9.03 -1.56
N LEU A 251 1.57 7.80 -2.05
CA LEU A 251 0.34 7.34 -2.70
C LEU A 251 -0.08 5.98 -2.11
N MET A 252 -1.33 5.87 -1.69
CA MET A 252 -1.95 4.59 -1.38
C MET A 252 -2.97 4.21 -2.47
N VAL A 253 -2.92 2.97 -2.96
CA VAL A 253 -3.83 2.42 -3.97
C VAL A 253 -4.47 1.13 -3.45
N GLU A 254 -5.79 1.05 -3.47
CA GLU A 254 -6.53 -0.10 -2.98
C GLU A 254 -7.29 -0.84 -4.10
N GLY A 255 -7.01 -2.14 -4.25
CA GLY A 255 -7.88 -3.09 -4.92
C GLY A 255 -8.91 -3.64 -3.94
N SER A 256 -10.01 -2.91 -3.74
CA SER A 256 -10.87 -3.06 -2.55
C SER A 256 -11.80 -4.28 -2.56
N GLN A 257 -12.05 -4.90 -3.71
CA GLN A 257 -13.14 -5.88 -3.84
C GLN A 257 -12.65 -7.33 -3.94
N ILE A 258 -11.34 -7.57 -3.81
CA ILE A 258 -10.79 -8.93 -3.66
C ILE A 258 -11.38 -9.56 -2.39
N ASP A 259 -11.41 -8.79 -1.30
CA ASP A 259 -12.08 -9.11 -0.04
C ASP A 259 -13.55 -9.49 -0.21
N TRP A 260 -14.32 -8.70 -0.96
CA TRP A 260 -15.74 -8.99 -1.19
C TRP A 260 -15.94 -10.29 -1.95
N GLY A 261 -15.06 -10.61 -2.89
CA GLY A 261 -15.03 -11.93 -3.52
C GLY A 261 -14.72 -13.06 -2.54
N GLY A 262 -13.84 -12.81 -1.57
CA GLY A 262 -13.55 -13.73 -0.47
C GLY A 262 -14.77 -13.95 0.43
N HIS A 263 -15.46 -12.88 0.85
CA HIS A 263 -16.70 -12.98 1.62
C HIS A 263 -17.82 -13.72 0.87
N ASP A 264 -17.95 -13.46 -0.44
CA ASP A 264 -18.91 -14.13 -1.32
C ASP A 264 -18.52 -15.60 -1.60
N ASN A 265 -17.33 -16.04 -1.21
CA ASN A 265 -16.73 -17.33 -1.60
C ASN A 265 -16.76 -17.57 -3.12
N ASP A 266 -16.57 -16.48 -3.88
CA ASP A 266 -16.59 -16.49 -5.34
C ASP A 266 -15.16 -16.38 -5.88
N LEU A 267 -14.62 -17.52 -6.30
CA LEU A 267 -13.27 -17.60 -6.86
C LEU A 267 -13.09 -16.74 -8.11
N ASN A 268 -14.09 -16.64 -8.98
CA ASN A 268 -13.98 -15.83 -10.19
C ASN A 268 -13.93 -14.35 -9.84
N TYR A 269 -14.70 -13.94 -8.83
CA TYR A 269 -14.68 -12.57 -8.34
C TYR A 269 -13.31 -12.23 -7.73
N VAL A 270 -12.80 -13.06 -6.82
CA VAL A 270 -11.45 -12.92 -6.23
C VAL A 270 -10.37 -12.81 -7.33
N VAL A 271 -10.38 -13.73 -8.29
CA VAL A 271 -9.36 -13.80 -9.34
C VAL A 271 -9.42 -12.57 -10.24
N ASN A 272 -10.60 -12.16 -10.69
CA ASN A 272 -10.74 -11.00 -11.57
C ASN A 272 -10.33 -9.69 -10.88
N GLU A 273 -10.70 -9.50 -9.62
CA GLU A 273 -10.30 -8.33 -8.82
C GLU A 273 -8.79 -8.32 -8.56
N THR A 274 -8.19 -9.48 -8.29
CA THR A 274 -6.73 -9.60 -8.09
C THR A 274 -5.96 -9.28 -9.38
N ILE A 275 -6.47 -9.70 -10.53
CA ILE A 275 -5.88 -9.36 -11.84
C ILE A 275 -6.00 -7.87 -12.13
N ASP A 276 -7.14 -7.25 -11.81
CA ASP A 276 -7.30 -5.79 -11.97
C ASP A 276 -6.35 -5.00 -11.05
N PHE A 277 -6.21 -5.43 -9.79
CA PHE A 277 -5.23 -4.89 -8.86
C PHE A 277 -3.80 -5.06 -9.34
N ASP A 278 -3.45 -6.21 -9.94
CA ASP A 278 -2.12 -6.44 -10.49
C ASP A 278 -1.78 -5.53 -11.67
N LYS A 279 -2.77 -5.10 -12.48
CA LYS A 279 -2.54 -4.07 -13.51
C LYS A 279 -2.09 -2.75 -12.88
N ALA A 280 -2.70 -2.33 -11.78
CA ALA A 280 -2.29 -1.13 -11.04
C ALA A 280 -0.90 -1.30 -10.41
N CYS A 281 -0.58 -2.50 -9.91
CA CYS A 281 0.79 -2.85 -9.50
C CYS A 281 1.79 -2.67 -10.65
N GLY A 282 1.43 -3.10 -11.86
CA GLY A 282 2.22 -2.87 -13.08
C GLY A 282 2.53 -1.41 -13.33
N ILE A 283 1.52 -0.53 -13.28
CA ILE A 283 1.68 0.93 -13.44
C ILE A 283 2.67 1.50 -12.41
N ALA A 284 2.52 1.14 -11.14
CA ALA A 284 3.40 1.61 -10.07
C ALA A 284 4.85 1.13 -10.25
N LEU A 285 5.03 -0.16 -10.60
CA LEU A 285 6.35 -0.75 -10.82
C LEU A 285 7.05 -0.16 -12.04
N GLU A 286 6.33 0.10 -13.13
CA GLU A 286 6.86 0.77 -14.32
C GLU A 286 7.26 2.21 -14.05
N PHE A 287 6.49 2.95 -13.24
CA PHE A 287 6.89 4.27 -12.78
C PHE A 287 8.17 4.20 -11.95
N ALA A 288 8.24 3.31 -10.96
CA ALA A 288 9.41 3.16 -10.09
C ALA A 288 10.67 2.73 -10.86
N GLU A 289 10.52 1.87 -11.86
CA GLU A 289 11.62 1.48 -12.74
C GLU A 289 12.15 2.63 -13.59
N ARG A 290 11.32 3.61 -13.96
CA ARG A 290 11.76 4.81 -14.70
C ARG A 290 12.32 5.88 -13.77
N ASN A 291 11.63 6.16 -12.66
CA ASN A 291 11.98 7.23 -11.72
C ASN A 291 13.20 6.89 -10.85
N LYS A 292 13.42 5.61 -10.51
CA LYS A 292 14.53 5.10 -9.67
C LYS A 292 14.58 5.62 -8.23
N GLU A 293 13.77 6.60 -7.86
CA GLU A 293 13.65 7.15 -6.50
C GLU A 293 12.34 6.75 -5.82
N THR A 294 11.58 5.82 -6.40
CA THR A 294 10.30 5.35 -5.87
C THR A 294 10.42 3.95 -5.26
N LEU A 295 9.94 3.81 -4.04
CA LEU A 295 9.67 2.53 -3.40
C LEU A 295 8.21 2.14 -3.67
N VAL A 296 8.02 0.91 -4.14
CA VAL A 296 6.71 0.27 -4.31
C VAL A 296 6.59 -0.84 -3.26
N ILE A 297 5.49 -0.82 -2.51
CA ILE A 297 5.12 -1.83 -1.52
C ILE A 297 3.75 -2.37 -1.93
N ILE A 298 3.61 -3.69 -2.07
CA ILE A 298 2.36 -4.36 -2.41
C ILE A 298 2.06 -5.35 -1.30
N THR A 299 0.91 -5.23 -0.64
CA THR A 299 0.50 -6.10 0.47
C THR A 299 -1.02 -6.28 0.48
N ALA A 300 -1.53 -7.01 1.46
CA ALA A 300 -2.91 -6.95 1.88
C ALA A 300 -3.02 -6.42 3.32
N ASP A 301 -4.23 -6.16 3.75
CA ASP A 301 -4.62 -5.80 5.12
C ASP A 301 -4.96 -7.03 5.97
N HIS A 302 -5.60 -8.05 5.37
CA HIS A 302 -5.84 -9.40 5.89
C HIS A 302 -6.08 -10.40 4.74
N GLU A 303 -6.34 -11.66 5.07
CA GLU A 303 -6.85 -12.66 4.12
C GLU A 303 -8.35 -12.84 4.32
N THR A 304 -9.09 -13.13 3.24
CA THR A 304 -10.54 -13.33 3.30
C THR A 304 -11.01 -14.63 2.65
N GLY A 305 -11.84 -15.38 3.38
CA GLY A 305 -12.51 -16.59 2.92
C GLY A 305 -11.79 -17.90 3.28
N GLY A 306 -10.56 -17.84 3.78
CA GLY A 306 -9.73 -19.02 4.02
C GLY A 306 -9.55 -19.83 2.73
N LEU A 307 -9.23 -19.14 1.64
CA LEU A 307 -9.11 -19.74 0.33
C LEU A 307 -7.95 -20.75 0.31
N SER A 308 -8.22 -21.93 -0.22
CA SER A 308 -7.25 -22.98 -0.50
C SER A 308 -7.35 -23.42 -1.96
N LEU A 309 -6.26 -23.95 -2.52
CA LEU A 309 -6.22 -24.46 -3.91
C LEU A 309 -5.96 -25.98 -3.91
N PRO A 310 -6.96 -26.83 -3.56
CA PRO A 310 -6.74 -28.24 -3.27
C PRO A 310 -6.80 -29.14 -4.51
N VAL A 311 -6.08 -28.80 -5.58
CA VAL A 311 -6.02 -29.60 -6.81
C VAL A 311 -4.67 -30.28 -7.01
N LYS A 312 -4.70 -31.49 -7.59
CA LYS A 312 -3.50 -32.29 -7.88
C LYS A 312 -2.86 -31.93 -9.22
N GLU A 313 -3.69 -31.59 -10.21
CA GLU A 313 -3.25 -31.23 -11.55
C GLU A 313 -3.53 -29.74 -11.76
N LEU A 314 -2.47 -28.96 -11.99
CA LEU A 314 -2.57 -27.56 -12.37
C LEU A 314 -2.93 -27.49 -13.85
N VAL A 315 -4.14 -27.04 -14.15
CA VAL A 315 -4.50 -26.62 -15.51
C VAL A 315 -4.18 -25.13 -15.61
N SER A 316 -3.11 -24.80 -16.33
CA SER A 316 -2.68 -23.41 -16.55
C SER A 316 -3.84 -22.57 -17.08
N GLY A 317 -4.12 -21.44 -16.45
CA GLY A 317 -5.25 -20.57 -16.77
C GLY A 317 -6.58 -20.96 -16.13
N SER A 318 -6.62 -21.94 -15.24
CA SER A 318 -7.88 -22.39 -14.59
C SER A 318 -7.66 -22.72 -13.11
N PRO A 319 -7.68 -21.71 -12.22
CA PRO A 319 -7.60 -21.95 -10.79
C PRO A 319 -8.85 -22.70 -10.29
N VAL A 320 -8.65 -23.56 -9.30
CA VAL A 320 -9.74 -24.24 -8.58
C VAL A 320 -9.50 -24.06 -7.10
N GLY A 321 -10.49 -23.49 -6.42
CA GLY A 321 -10.38 -23.07 -5.03
C GLY A 321 -11.50 -23.61 -4.16
N LYS A 322 -11.22 -23.72 -2.86
CA LYS A 322 -12.22 -23.97 -1.80
C LYS A 322 -12.04 -22.97 -0.68
N PHE A 323 -13.15 -22.43 -0.21
CA PHE A 323 -13.21 -21.51 0.91
C PHE A 323 -13.61 -22.25 2.19
N SER A 324 -13.08 -21.83 3.33
CA SER A 324 -13.38 -22.43 4.64
C SER A 324 -14.26 -21.56 5.52
N THR A 325 -14.41 -20.27 5.20
CA THR A 325 -15.22 -19.30 5.93
C THR A 325 -15.77 -18.26 4.95
N GLY A 326 -16.81 -17.52 5.32
CA GLY A 326 -17.25 -16.32 4.59
C GLY A 326 -16.78 -15.04 5.28
N ASP A 327 -15.72 -15.12 6.08
CA ASP A 327 -15.15 -14.06 6.90
C ASP A 327 -13.63 -13.97 6.67
N HIS A 328 -12.96 -13.03 7.32
CA HIS A 328 -11.51 -12.93 7.28
C HIS A 328 -10.85 -14.15 7.97
N SER A 329 -9.56 -14.36 7.72
CA SER A 329 -8.74 -15.29 8.49
C SER A 329 -7.46 -14.65 9.02
N ALA A 330 -6.93 -15.22 10.09
CA ALA A 330 -5.75 -14.71 10.78
C ALA A 330 -4.42 -15.13 10.14
N ILE A 331 -4.44 -15.68 8.91
CA ILE A 331 -3.19 -16.09 8.26
C ILE A 331 -2.37 -14.85 7.87
N PRO A 332 -1.03 -14.88 8.00
CA PRO A 332 -0.19 -13.82 7.50
C PRO A 332 -0.37 -13.61 5.99
N VAL A 333 -0.35 -12.35 5.56
CA VAL A 333 -0.48 -11.95 4.15
C VAL A 333 0.89 -11.68 3.53
N PRO A 334 1.06 -11.86 2.20
CA PRO A 334 2.33 -11.57 1.55
C PRO A 334 2.53 -10.05 1.39
N LEU A 335 3.77 -9.61 1.54
CA LEU A 335 4.23 -8.29 1.15
C LEU A 335 5.34 -8.45 0.10
N TYR A 336 5.23 -7.72 -1.00
CA TYR A 336 6.21 -7.61 -2.08
C TYR A 336 6.73 -6.18 -2.15
N ALA A 337 8.04 -6.00 -2.28
CA ALA A 337 8.64 -4.66 -2.35
C ALA A 337 9.70 -4.53 -3.44
N LYS A 338 9.78 -3.35 -4.07
CA LYS A 338 10.77 -3.01 -5.09
C LYS A 338 11.13 -1.52 -5.03
N GLY A 339 12.40 -1.19 -5.21
CA GLY A 339 12.91 0.19 -5.20
C GLY A 339 13.86 0.46 -4.01
N PRO A 340 14.31 1.72 -3.83
CA PRO A 340 15.18 2.09 -2.70
C PRO A 340 14.57 1.70 -1.35
N GLY A 341 15.36 1.05 -0.49
CA GLY A 341 14.93 0.61 0.84
C GLY A 341 14.03 -0.63 0.86
N SER A 342 13.69 -1.23 -0.30
CA SER A 342 12.82 -2.41 -0.34
C SER A 342 13.42 -3.65 0.33
N ASP A 343 14.73 -3.70 0.52
CA ASP A 343 15.46 -4.77 1.22
C ASP A 343 15.18 -4.80 2.74
N GLN A 344 14.53 -3.76 3.28
CA GLN A 344 14.09 -3.74 4.68
C GLN A 344 12.85 -4.60 4.94
N PHE A 345 12.14 -5.05 3.89
CA PHE A 345 10.99 -5.93 4.03
C PHE A 345 11.40 -7.39 3.82
N PHE A 346 11.63 -8.10 4.93
CA PHE A 346 11.99 -9.52 4.90
C PHE A 346 11.48 -10.27 6.13
N GLY A 347 11.30 -11.58 6.00
CA GLY A 347 10.92 -12.46 7.11
C GLY A 347 9.44 -12.31 7.51
N LEU A 348 9.16 -12.53 8.80
CA LEU A 348 7.83 -12.41 9.38
C LEU A 348 7.75 -11.11 10.18
N ILE A 349 6.97 -10.15 9.71
CA ILE A 349 6.82 -8.81 10.30
C ILE A 349 5.39 -8.59 10.82
N ASP A 350 5.16 -7.52 11.57
CA ASP A 350 3.83 -7.04 11.93
C ASP A 350 3.37 -5.94 10.95
N ASN A 351 2.07 -5.80 10.70
CA ASN A 351 1.56 -4.74 9.83
C ASN A 351 1.91 -3.31 10.32
N THR A 352 2.18 -3.13 11.62
CA THR A 352 2.71 -1.85 12.15
C THR A 352 4.15 -1.56 11.72
N ASP A 353 4.93 -2.57 11.31
CA ASP A 353 6.30 -2.38 10.85
C ASP A 353 6.36 -1.75 9.45
N ILE A 354 5.27 -1.86 8.68
CA ILE A 354 5.15 -1.19 7.37
C ILE A 354 5.22 0.34 7.56
N PHE A 355 4.41 0.89 8.49
CA PHE A 355 4.49 2.30 8.85
C PHE A 355 5.90 2.70 9.30
N LYS A 356 6.46 1.97 10.27
CA LYS A 356 7.77 2.30 10.85
C LYS A 356 8.86 2.34 9.78
N THR A 357 8.81 1.41 8.84
CA THR A 357 9.74 1.33 7.72
C THR A 357 9.55 2.50 6.76
N MET A 358 8.31 2.81 6.34
CA MET A 358 8.04 3.97 5.48
C MET A 358 8.48 5.29 6.14
N TYR A 359 8.13 5.48 7.41
CA TYR A 359 8.47 6.67 8.19
C TYR A 359 9.98 6.87 8.31
N HIS A 360 10.73 5.79 8.55
CA HIS A 360 12.20 5.84 8.57
C HIS A 360 12.81 6.06 7.18
N LEU A 361 12.26 5.43 6.14
CA LEU A 361 12.76 5.54 4.77
C LEU A 361 12.55 6.93 4.16
N PHE A 362 11.46 7.61 4.52
CA PHE A 362 11.28 9.03 4.22
C PHE A 362 12.18 9.96 5.07
N GLY A 363 12.84 9.45 6.11
CA GLY A 363 13.72 10.21 7.00
C GLY A 363 12.98 11.11 8.01
N PHE A 364 11.69 10.87 8.23
CA PHE A 364 10.86 11.68 9.14
C PHE A 364 11.35 11.61 10.60
N ASP A 365 11.96 10.50 11.00
CA ASP A 365 12.55 10.30 12.33
C ASP A 365 13.70 11.28 12.67
N VAL A 366 14.48 11.67 11.66
CA VAL A 366 15.54 12.67 11.80
C VAL A 366 14.96 14.08 11.85
N LEU A 367 13.96 14.36 11.01
CA LEU A 367 13.34 15.68 10.90
C LEU A 367 12.53 16.03 12.16
N ASP A 368 11.76 15.09 12.71
CA ASP A 368 10.97 15.30 13.93
C ASP A 368 11.84 15.64 15.15
N LYS A 369 13.03 15.04 15.25
CA LYS A 369 13.99 15.35 16.32
C LYS A 369 14.61 16.74 16.16
N GLY A 370 14.66 17.27 14.94
CA GLY A 370 15.12 18.62 14.63
C GLY A 370 14.09 19.69 14.99
N LEU A 371 12.79 19.40 14.81
CA LEU A 371 11.68 20.32 15.13
C LEU A 371 11.39 20.44 16.63
N LYS A 372 11.76 19.43 17.44
CA LYS A 372 11.58 19.42 18.90
C LYS A 372 12.76 20.05 19.68
N ARG A 373 13.76 20.58 18.99
CA ARG A 373 14.88 21.34 19.57
C ARG A 373 14.71 22.82 19.24
#